data_AF-E3S7X3-F1
#
_entry.id   AF-E3S7X3-F1
#
_cell.length_a   1.000
_cell.length_b   1.000
_cell.length_c   1.000
_cell.angle_alpha   90.00
_cell.angle_beta   90.00
_cell.angle_gamma   90.00
#
_symmetry.space_group_name_H-M   'P 1'
#
loop_
_entity.id
_entity.type
_entity.pdbx_description
1 polymer ?
#
loop_
_entity_poly.entity_id
_entity_poly.type
_entity_poly.pdbx_seq_one_letter_code
_entity_poly.pdbx_strand_id
1 'polypeptide(L)'
;MFKSPSTAGSDWLKIESLIRKASKDERSKAVKKLNRSLHHISSQNEILRHEIKGLKNALVAKKKQQKKSYPLDLQNNEDEYGGAVFWSPRKLRQAKERKAAEDNERSQLQLQKAEISKSKEQARLSKLQAAQDKRVEREKKKEAREKEKAEKAADRDSKNAIQQAQNSKRKASKSCSESNKRQKHVVTATVVKESSGATPAPTPVTTRSGRNTKVPSKYK
;
A
#
# COMPACT_ATOMS: atom_id res chain seq x y z
N MET A 1 -21.56 -32.28 8.34
CA MET A 1 -20.89 -32.58 7.06
C MET A 1 -21.93 -33.04 6.05
N PHE A 2 -22.40 -32.14 5.18
CA PHE A 2 -23.31 -32.52 4.09
C PHE A 2 -22.48 -33.06 2.92
N LYS A 3 -22.55 -34.37 2.69
CA LYS A 3 -22.02 -35.02 1.49
C LYS A 3 -22.92 -34.62 0.33
N SER A 4 -22.44 -33.76 -0.58
CA SER A 4 -23.13 -33.47 -1.83
C SER A 4 -23.18 -34.75 -2.68
N PRO A 5 -24.37 -35.22 -3.09
CA PRO A 5 -24.45 -36.40 -3.94
C PRO A 5 -23.86 -36.06 -5.31
N SER A 6 -22.70 -36.62 -5.59
CA SER A 6 -22.04 -36.54 -6.90
C SER A 6 -22.70 -37.54 -7.86
N THR A 7 -23.83 -37.17 -8.45
CA THR A 7 -24.40 -37.81 -9.65
C THR A 7 -25.16 -36.78 -10.48
N ALA A 8 -24.41 -35.93 -11.18
CA ALA A 8 -24.91 -34.72 -11.85
C ALA A 8 -26.04 -34.93 -12.87
N GLY A 9 -26.06 -36.05 -13.60
CA GLY A 9 -27.14 -36.36 -14.54
C GLY A 9 -28.44 -36.77 -13.88
N SER A 10 -28.40 -37.16 -12.60
CA SER A 10 -29.57 -37.60 -11.82
C SER A 10 -30.24 -36.43 -11.08
N ASP A 11 -29.54 -35.31 -10.90
CA ASP A 11 -30.02 -34.25 -10.01
C ASP A 11 -31.14 -33.41 -10.62
N TRP A 12 -31.11 -33.14 -11.92
CA TRP A 12 -32.22 -32.43 -12.59
C TRP A 12 -33.45 -33.34 -12.76
N LEU A 13 -33.29 -34.65 -12.96
CA LEU A 13 -34.38 -35.64 -12.98
C LEU A 13 -35.09 -35.71 -11.62
N LYS A 14 -34.35 -35.63 -10.51
CA LYS A 14 -34.93 -35.50 -9.17
C LYS A 14 -35.75 -34.22 -9.05
N ILE A 15 -35.22 -33.09 -9.52
CA ILE A 15 -35.92 -31.79 -9.50
C ILE A 15 -37.19 -31.86 -10.37
N GLU A 16 -37.13 -32.48 -11.55
CA GLU A 16 -38.28 -32.68 -12.42
C GLU A 16 -39.36 -33.55 -11.74
N SER A 17 -38.96 -34.65 -11.10
CA SER A 17 -39.90 -35.51 -10.36
C SER A 17 -40.58 -34.76 -9.19
N LEU A 18 -39.85 -33.85 -8.53
CA LEU A 18 -40.40 -33.00 -7.48
C LEU A 18 -41.36 -31.96 -8.05
N ILE A 19 -41.05 -31.35 -9.20
CA ILE A 19 -41.93 -30.41 -9.90
C ILE A 19 -43.24 -31.12 -10.29
N ARG A 20 -43.17 -32.35 -10.80
CA ARG A 20 -44.35 -33.16 -11.15
C ARG A 20 -45.19 -33.52 -9.92
N LYS A 21 -44.56 -33.85 -8.79
CA LYS A 21 -45.26 -34.14 -7.52
C LYS A 21 -45.91 -32.90 -6.90
N ALA A 22 -45.24 -31.75 -6.97
CA ALA A 22 -45.71 -30.50 -6.37
C ALA A 22 -46.77 -29.78 -7.23
N SER A 23 -46.80 -30.04 -8.53
CA SER A 23 -47.76 -29.42 -9.44
C SER A 23 -49.05 -30.24 -9.56
N LYS A 24 -50.20 -29.58 -9.36
CA LYS A 24 -51.53 -30.18 -9.57
C LYS A 24 -51.86 -30.34 -11.07
N ASP A 25 -51.36 -29.44 -11.91
CA ASP A 25 -51.65 -29.39 -13.35
C ASP A 25 -50.38 -29.54 -14.19
N GLU A 26 -49.99 -30.78 -14.45
CA GLU A 26 -48.80 -31.11 -15.25
C GLU A 26 -48.87 -30.55 -16.68
N ARG A 27 -50.09 -30.38 -17.22
CA ARG A 27 -50.31 -29.82 -18.56
C ARG A 27 -50.30 -28.29 -18.61
N SER A 28 -50.19 -27.63 -17.45
CA SER A 28 -50.13 -26.18 -17.36
C SER A 28 -48.97 -25.62 -18.20
N LYS A 29 -49.25 -24.53 -18.92
CA LYS A 29 -48.25 -23.85 -19.77
C LYS A 29 -47.05 -23.37 -18.93
N ALA A 30 -47.26 -23.00 -17.67
CA ALA A 30 -46.21 -22.58 -16.75
C ALA A 30 -45.24 -23.71 -16.41
N VAL A 31 -45.76 -24.90 -16.08
CA VAL A 31 -44.95 -26.10 -15.77
C VAL A 31 -44.12 -26.53 -16.97
N LYS A 32 -44.70 -26.51 -18.17
CA LYS A 32 -43.98 -26.79 -19.41
C LYS A 32 -42.84 -25.81 -19.67
N LYS A 33 -43.05 -24.51 -19.39
CA LYS A 33 -42.00 -23.49 -19.50
C LYS A 33 -40.88 -23.72 -18.49
N LEU A 34 -41.23 -24.07 -17.26
CA LEU A 34 -40.26 -24.42 -16.21
C LEU A 34 -39.42 -25.65 -16.58
N ASN A 35 -40.05 -26.73 -17.03
CA ASN A 35 -39.33 -27.93 -17.47
C ASN A 35 -38.37 -27.63 -18.62
N ARG A 36 -38.81 -26.86 -19.63
CA ARG A 36 -37.93 -26.41 -20.73
C ARG A 36 -36.72 -25.63 -20.22
N SER A 37 -36.92 -24.71 -19.28
CA SER A 37 -35.80 -23.95 -18.68
C SER A 37 -34.88 -24.86 -17.85
N LEU A 38 -35.44 -25.83 -17.12
CA LEU A 38 -34.67 -26.79 -16.33
C LEU A 38 -33.77 -27.65 -17.22
N HIS A 39 -34.32 -28.20 -18.31
CA HIS A 39 -33.54 -28.96 -19.29
C HIS A 39 -32.43 -28.10 -19.91
N HIS A 40 -32.76 -26.87 -20.32
CA HIS A 40 -31.78 -25.96 -20.90
C HIS A 40 -30.61 -25.67 -19.96
N ILE A 41 -30.91 -25.35 -18.70
CA ILE A 41 -29.89 -25.11 -17.65
C ILE A 41 -29.09 -26.39 -17.38
N SER A 42 -29.73 -27.56 -17.38
CA SER A 42 -29.04 -28.83 -17.18
C SER A 42 -28.03 -29.09 -18.31
N SER A 43 -28.46 -28.96 -19.56
CA SER A 43 -27.58 -29.13 -20.72
C SER A 43 -26.43 -28.14 -20.71
N GLN A 44 -26.67 -26.86 -20.38
CA GLN A 44 -25.60 -25.87 -20.24
C GLN A 44 -24.61 -26.24 -19.13
N ASN A 45 -25.09 -26.71 -17.98
CA ASN A 45 -24.22 -27.14 -16.90
C ASN A 45 -23.38 -28.36 -17.28
N GLU A 46 -23.92 -29.31 -18.05
CA GLU A 46 -23.17 -30.45 -18.55
C GLU A 46 -22.06 -30.00 -19.50
N ILE A 47 -22.37 -29.14 -20.47
CA ILE A 47 -21.39 -28.54 -21.39
C ILE A 47 -20.27 -27.87 -20.59
N LEU A 48 -20.61 -26.98 -19.66
CA LEU A 48 -19.64 -26.28 -18.81
C LEU A 48 -18.79 -27.25 -17.98
N ARG A 49 -19.36 -28.33 -17.46
CA ARG A 49 -18.60 -29.36 -16.72
C ARG A 49 -17.59 -30.06 -17.62
N HIS A 50 -17.98 -30.40 -18.84
CA HIS A 50 -17.09 -31.03 -19.82
C HIS A 50 -15.99 -30.06 -20.27
N GLU A 51 -16.31 -28.79 -20.50
CA GLU A 51 -15.32 -27.75 -20.79
C GLU A 51 -14.32 -27.57 -19.64
N ILE A 52 -14.81 -27.43 -18.40
CA ILE A 52 -13.95 -27.34 -17.21
C ILE A 52 -13.06 -28.58 -17.09
N LYS A 53 -13.60 -29.78 -17.35
CA LYS A 53 -12.82 -31.04 -17.36
C LYS A 53 -11.76 -31.02 -18.47
N GLY A 54 -12.12 -30.58 -19.67
CA GLY A 54 -11.22 -30.43 -20.81
C GLY A 54 -10.08 -29.45 -20.53
N LEU A 55 -10.41 -28.28 -19.98
CA LEU A 55 -9.45 -27.26 -19.57
C LEU A 55 -8.52 -27.77 -18.48
N LYS A 56 -9.04 -28.48 -17.46
CA LYS A 56 -8.21 -29.13 -16.43
C LYS A 56 -7.25 -30.15 -17.04
N ASN A 57 -7.73 -30.99 -17.95
CA ASN A 57 -6.90 -31.98 -18.65
C ASN A 57 -5.83 -31.31 -19.50
N ALA A 58 -6.18 -30.27 -20.26
CA ALA A 58 -5.26 -29.49 -21.07
C ALA A 58 -4.19 -28.81 -20.20
N LEU A 59 -4.58 -28.24 -19.06
CA LEU A 59 -3.65 -27.66 -18.09
C LEU A 59 -2.67 -28.72 -17.57
N VAL A 60 -3.15 -29.91 -17.20
CA VAL A 60 -2.29 -31.02 -16.75
C VAL A 60 -1.34 -31.47 -17.87
N ALA A 61 -1.84 -31.61 -19.10
CA ALA A 61 -1.02 -31.98 -20.25
C ALA A 61 0.07 -30.93 -20.52
N LYS A 62 -0.28 -29.64 -20.49
CA LYS A 62 0.69 -28.55 -20.60
C LYS A 62 1.71 -28.58 -19.47
N LYS A 63 1.29 -28.77 -18.22
CA LYS A 63 2.22 -28.92 -17.08
C LYS A 63 3.15 -30.11 -17.27
N LYS A 64 2.67 -31.25 -17.79
CA LYS A 64 3.51 -32.41 -18.13
C LYS A 64 4.49 -32.09 -19.26
N GLN A 65 4.05 -31.40 -20.31
CA GLN A 65 4.91 -30.97 -21.43
C GLN A 65 6.00 -29.97 -20.98
N GLN A 66 5.68 -29.07 -20.05
CA GLN A 66 6.64 -28.09 -19.51
C GLN A 66 7.66 -28.72 -18.54
N LYS A 67 7.37 -29.90 -17.99
CA LYS A 67 8.37 -30.70 -17.26
C LYS A 67 9.37 -31.26 -18.26
N LYS A 68 10.29 -30.43 -18.73
CA LYS A 68 11.51 -30.90 -19.40
C LYS A 68 12.18 -31.90 -18.44
N SER A 69 12.45 -33.10 -18.94
CA SER A 69 13.18 -34.12 -18.20
C SER A 69 14.64 -33.70 -18.11
N TYR A 70 14.95 -32.79 -17.19
CA TYR A 70 16.34 -32.55 -16.83
C TYR A 70 16.92 -33.84 -16.25
N PRO A 71 18.12 -34.25 -16.67
CA PRO A 71 18.80 -35.38 -16.05
C PRO A 71 18.87 -35.10 -14.55
N LEU A 72 18.55 -36.12 -13.76
CA LEU A 72 18.66 -36.01 -12.32
C LEU A 72 20.15 -35.87 -12.01
N ASP A 73 20.52 -34.84 -11.26
CA ASP A 73 21.93 -34.61 -10.92
C ASP A 73 22.40 -35.67 -9.93
N LEU A 74 23.11 -36.66 -10.45
CA LEU A 74 23.70 -37.74 -9.70
C LEU A 74 25.16 -37.35 -9.49
N GLN A 75 25.45 -36.75 -8.33
CA GLN A 75 26.82 -36.36 -7.96
C GLN A 75 27.75 -37.59 -7.96
N ASN A 76 28.74 -37.57 -8.85
CA ASN A 76 29.88 -38.50 -8.87
C ASN A 76 30.81 -38.19 -7.69
N ASN A 77 31.51 -39.21 -7.21
CA ASN A 77 32.73 -38.97 -6.44
C ASN A 77 33.89 -38.89 -7.45
N GLU A 78 34.87 -38.02 -7.21
CA GLU A 78 35.94 -37.69 -8.18
C GLU A 78 36.80 -38.90 -8.62
N ASP A 79 36.69 -40.03 -7.93
CA ASP A 79 37.50 -41.25 -8.14
C ASP A 79 36.95 -42.22 -9.21
N GLU A 80 35.89 -41.87 -9.93
CA GLU A 80 35.25 -42.76 -10.91
C GLU A 80 35.86 -42.58 -12.31
N TYR A 81 36.94 -43.33 -12.58
CA TYR A 81 37.67 -43.38 -13.84
C TYR A 81 36.79 -43.75 -15.05
N GLY A 82 36.51 -42.79 -15.93
CA GLY A 82 36.36 -42.90 -17.40
C GLY A 82 35.43 -43.94 -18.05
N GLY A 83 34.75 -44.80 -17.28
CA GLY A 83 33.93 -45.90 -17.77
C GLY A 83 32.41 -45.68 -17.58
N ALA A 84 31.61 -46.66 -17.99
CA ALA A 84 30.16 -46.63 -17.77
C ALA A 84 29.84 -46.64 -16.26
N VAL A 85 29.21 -45.57 -15.76
CA VAL A 85 28.84 -45.42 -14.34
C VAL A 85 27.53 -46.15 -14.07
N PHE A 86 27.58 -47.23 -13.27
CA PHE A 86 26.37 -47.93 -12.82
C PHE A 86 25.78 -47.24 -11.58
N TRP A 87 24.56 -46.71 -11.72
CA TRP A 87 23.89 -46.01 -10.64
C TRP A 87 23.13 -46.96 -9.72
N SER A 88 23.57 -47.05 -8.46
CA SER A 88 22.83 -47.79 -7.45
C SER A 88 21.46 -47.13 -7.16
N PRO A 89 20.40 -47.90 -6.87
CA PRO A 89 19.09 -47.36 -6.50
C PRO A 89 19.11 -46.38 -5.32
N ARG A 90 20.12 -46.48 -4.44
CA ARG A 90 20.33 -45.56 -3.33
C ARG A 90 20.72 -44.16 -3.79
N LYS A 91 21.64 -44.03 -4.75
CA LYS A 91 22.05 -42.73 -5.33
C LYS A 91 20.88 -42.04 -6.04
N LEU A 92 20.04 -42.81 -6.72
CA LEU A 92 18.83 -42.29 -7.36
C LEU A 92 17.83 -41.71 -6.35
N ARG A 93 17.65 -42.35 -5.18
CA ARG A 93 16.81 -41.82 -4.09
C ARG A 93 17.36 -40.52 -3.53
N GLN A 94 18.66 -40.47 -3.20
CA GLN A 94 19.31 -39.27 -2.66
C GLN A 94 19.17 -38.06 -3.60
N ALA A 95 19.38 -38.24 -4.90
CA ALA A 95 19.26 -37.14 -5.84
C ALA A 95 17.80 -36.65 -6.00
N LYS A 96 16.81 -37.54 -5.90
CA LYS A 96 15.39 -37.14 -5.83
C LYS A 96 15.08 -36.37 -4.56
N GLU A 97 15.60 -36.80 -3.42
CA GLU A 97 15.44 -36.14 -2.12
C GLU A 97 16.02 -34.72 -2.15
N ARG A 98 17.24 -34.54 -2.72
CA ARG A 98 17.85 -33.20 -2.89
C ARG A 98 16.99 -32.29 -3.75
N LYS A 99 16.54 -32.77 -4.91
CA LYS A 99 15.68 -31.99 -5.80
C LYS A 99 14.37 -31.58 -5.11
N ALA A 100 13.77 -32.48 -4.35
CA ALA A 100 12.59 -32.17 -3.55
C ALA A 100 12.88 -31.13 -2.46
N ALA A 101 14.05 -31.21 -1.81
CA ALA A 101 14.48 -30.21 -0.84
C ALA A 101 14.66 -28.82 -1.49
N GLU A 102 15.34 -28.73 -2.64
CA GLU A 102 15.49 -27.47 -3.39
C GLU A 102 14.13 -26.87 -3.80
N ASP A 103 13.20 -27.70 -4.28
CA ASP A 103 11.86 -27.24 -4.67
C ASP A 103 11.06 -26.75 -3.45
N ASN A 104 11.21 -27.41 -2.30
CA ASN A 104 10.62 -26.98 -1.03
C ASN A 104 11.24 -25.65 -0.55
N GLU A 105 12.56 -25.51 -0.58
CA GLU A 105 13.27 -24.29 -0.22
C GLU A 105 12.85 -23.12 -1.12
N ARG A 106 12.79 -23.33 -2.44
CA ARG A 106 12.28 -22.31 -3.39
C ARG A 106 10.86 -21.88 -3.06
N SER A 107 10.00 -22.83 -2.69
CA SER A 107 8.62 -22.54 -2.30
C SER A 107 8.56 -21.75 -0.99
N GLN A 108 9.36 -22.12 0.01
CA GLN A 108 9.47 -21.38 1.27
C GLN A 108 10.00 -19.95 1.06
N LEU A 109 11.02 -19.77 0.23
CA LEU A 109 11.54 -18.45 -0.12
C LEU A 109 10.49 -17.57 -0.81
N GLN A 110 9.65 -18.15 -1.68
CA GLN A 110 8.54 -17.42 -2.29
C GLN A 110 7.49 -17.01 -1.24
N LEU A 111 7.15 -17.90 -0.30
CA LEU A 111 6.25 -17.59 0.80
C LEU A 111 6.80 -16.48 1.69
N GLN A 112 8.06 -16.57 2.12
CA GLN A 112 8.73 -15.53 2.90
C GLN A 112 8.76 -14.19 2.15
N LYS A 113 9.06 -14.19 0.85
CA LYS A 113 9.03 -12.97 0.04
C LYS A 113 7.64 -12.33 0.01
N ALA A 114 6.58 -13.15 -0.08
CA ALA A 114 5.20 -12.69 -0.04
C ALA A 114 4.79 -12.18 1.36
N GLU A 115 5.27 -12.80 2.44
CA GLU A 115 5.07 -12.32 3.81
C GLU A 115 5.76 -10.98 4.05
N ILE A 116 7.01 -10.85 3.57
CA ILE A 116 7.77 -9.61 3.63
C ILE A 116 7.09 -8.50 2.82
N SER A 117 6.52 -8.80 1.65
CA SER A 117 5.80 -7.78 0.87
C SER A 117 4.52 -7.33 1.61
N LYS A 118 3.77 -8.27 2.19
CA LYS A 118 2.57 -7.96 2.99
C LYS A 118 2.90 -7.11 4.22
N SER A 119 3.94 -7.45 4.97
CA SER A 119 4.34 -6.67 6.16
C SER A 119 4.80 -5.27 5.80
N LYS A 120 5.48 -5.09 4.65
CA LYS A 120 5.85 -3.77 4.12
C LYS A 120 4.62 -2.94 3.76
N GLU A 121 3.61 -3.53 3.15
CA GLU A 121 2.35 -2.84 2.84
C GLU A 121 1.62 -2.40 4.11
N GLN A 122 1.51 -3.27 5.10
CA GLN A 122 0.93 -2.92 6.40
C GLN A 122 1.70 -1.77 7.07
N ALA A 123 3.04 -1.84 7.10
CA ALA A 123 3.86 -0.78 7.66
C ALA A 123 3.70 0.56 6.91
N ARG A 124 3.47 0.53 5.58
CA ARG A 124 3.15 1.74 4.81
C ARG A 124 1.81 2.33 5.21
N LEU A 125 0.78 1.49 5.36
CA LEU A 125 -0.55 1.94 5.79
C LEU A 125 -0.51 2.55 7.19
N SER A 126 0.15 1.91 8.15
CA SER A 126 0.29 2.45 9.51
C SER A 126 1.07 3.77 9.53
N LYS A 127 2.09 3.92 8.68
CA LYS A 127 2.82 5.21 8.54
C LYS A 127 1.92 6.31 7.98
N LEU A 128 1.06 5.98 7.02
CA LEU A 128 0.10 6.95 6.46
C LEU A 128 -0.91 7.39 7.50
N GLN A 129 -1.47 6.46 8.28
CA GLN A 129 -2.38 6.76 9.39
C GLN A 129 -1.71 7.66 10.43
N ALA A 130 -0.51 7.28 10.91
CA ALA A 130 0.23 8.10 11.88
C ALA A 130 0.57 9.50 11.33
N ALA A 131 0.80 9.65 10.03
CA ALA A 131 1.03 10.95 9.40
C ALA A 131 -0.26 11.79 9.33
N GLN A 132 -1.42 11.17 9.07
CA GLN A 132 -2.72 11.83 9.13
C GLN A 132 -3.04 12.28 10.56
N ASP A 133 -2.88 11.42 11.55
CA ASP A 133 -3.15 11.75 12.96
C ASP A 133 -2.29 12.94 13.42
N LYS A 134 -1.00 12.96 13.06
CA LYS A 134 -0.11 14.10 13.32
C LYS A 134 -0.54 15.38 12.62
N ARG A 135 -1.17 15.31 11.45
CA ARG A 135 -1.72 16.50 10.77
C ARG A 135 -2.95 17.03 11.51
N VAL A 136 -3.87 16.13 11.85
CA VAL A 136 -5.08 16.47 12.62
C VAL A 136 -4.72 17.07 13.97
N GLU A 137 -3.73 16.51 14.68
CA GLU A 137 -3.27 17.05 15.96
C GLU A 137 -2.68 18.46 15.81
N ARG A 138 -1.94 18.72 14.73
CA ARG A 138 -1.41 20.05 14.43
C ARG A 138 -2.52 21.05 14.12
N GLU A 139 -3.54 20.64 13.37
CA GLU A 139 -4.71 21.48 13.06
C GLU A 139 -5.50 21.81 14.32
N LYS A 140 -5.82 20.80 15.15
CA LYS A 140 -6.46 21.01 16.47
C LYS A 140 -5.65 21.96 17.35
N LYS A 141 -4.33 21.84 17.36
CA LYS A 141 -3.44 22.75 18.11
C LYS A 141 -3.45 24.18 17.56
N LYS A 142 -3.57 24.36 16.23
CA LYS A 142 -3.71 25.68 15.62
C LYS A 142 -5.06 26.30 15.97
N GLU A 143 -6.16 25.55 15.82
CA GLU A 143 -7.50 26.00 16.17
C GLU A 143 -7.61 26.38 17.65
N ALA A 144 -7.03 25.58 18.56
CA ALA A 144 -7.01 25.92 19.99
C ALA A 144 -6.26 27.24 20.26
N ARG A 145 -5.12 27.46 19.58
CA ARG A 145 -4.36 28.71 19.69
C ARG A 145 -5.11 29.90 19.11
N GLU A 146 -5.88 29.71 18.04
CA GLU A 146 -6.71 30.76 17.45
C GLU A 146 -7.91 31.10 18.34
N LYS A 147 -8.58 30.09 18.92
CA LYS A 147 -9.65 30.28 19.90
C LYS A 147 -9.16 31.03 21.14
N GLU A 148 -8.01 30.63 21.71
CA GLU A 148 -7.41 31.33 22.85
C GLU A 148 -7.05 32.79 22.52
N LYS A 149 -6.54 33.04 21.30
CA LYS A 149 -6.25 34.42 20.85
C LYS A 149 -7.52 35.24 20.66
N ALA A 150 -8.58 34.65 20.10
CA ALA A 150 -9.87 35.32 19.90
C ALA A 150 -10.54 35.64 21.25
N GLU A 151 -10.49 34.73 22.21
CA GLU A 151 -11.00 34.96 23.57
C GLU A 151 -10.21 36.08 24.27
N LYS A 152 -8.87 36.05 24.20
CA LYS A 152 -8.03 37.14 24.74
C LYS A 152 -8.28 38.48 24.05
N ALA A 153 -8.63 38.50 22.76
CA ALA A 153 -8.98 39.72 22.05
C ALA A 153 -10.35 40.24 22.50
N ALA A 154 -11.37 39.38 22.58
CA ALA A 154 -12.70 39.73 23.10
C ALA A 154 -12.66 40.24 24.55
N ASP A 155 -11.81 39.64 25.39
CA ASP A 155 -11.58 40.10 26.77
C ASP A 155 -10.92 41.49 26.82
N ARG A 156 -10.02 41.80 25.89
CA ARG A 156 -9.41 43.13 25.80
C ARG A 156 -10.41 44.15 25.29
N ASP A 157 -11.18 43.80 24.27
CA ASP A 157 -12.20 44.68 23.70
C ASP A 157 -13.31 44.99 24.70
N SER A 158 -13.75 44.00 25.50
CA SER A 158 -14.74 44.22 26.56
C SER A 158 -14.22 45.16 27.65
N LYS A 159 -12.96 44.98 28.10
CA LYS A 159 -12.30 45.88 29.07
C LYS A 159 -12.16 47.30 28.51
N ASN A 160 -11.75 47.44 27.25
CA ASN A 160 -11.61 48.73 26.58
C ASN A 160 -12.96 49.44 26.43
N ALA A 161 -14.03 48.72 26.09
CA ALA A 161 -15.38 49.26 25.99
C ALA A 161 -15.91 49.76 27.35
N ILE A 162 -15.64 49.02 28.44
CA ILE A 162 -15.99 49.45 29.81
C ILE A 162 -15.24 50.74 30.19
N GLN A 163 -13.94 50.82 29.89
CA GLN A 163 -13.16 52.03 30.16
C GLN A 163 -13.62 53.23 29.32
N GLN A 164 -13.94 53.04 28.04
CA GLN A 164 -14.49 54.11 27.21
C GLN A 164 -15.86 54.60 27.72
N ALA A 165 -16.75 53.71 28.16
CA ALA A 165 -18.03 54.08 28.75
C ALA A 165 -17.89 54.83 30.09
N GLN A 166 -16.83 54.56 30.86
CA GLN A 166 -16.49 55.35 32.05
C GLN A 166 -15.89 56.72 31.70
N ASN A 167 -15.09 56.79 30.65
CA ASN A 167 -14.41 58.01 30.23
C ASN A 167 -15.35 58.98 29.48
N SER A 168 -16.35 58.48 28.76
CA SER A 168 -17.39 59.31 28.10
C SER A 168 -18.29 60.03 29.12
N LYS A 169 -18.47 59.47 30.32
CA LYS A 169 -19.12 60.16 31.44
C LYS A 169 -18.27 61.29 32.06
N ARG A 170 -16.99 61.44 31.68
CA ARG A 170 -16.06 62.45 32.23
C ARG A 170 -15.51 63.46 31.22
N LYS A 171 -15.89 63.37 29.93
CA LYS A 171 -15.35 64.23 28.87
C LYS A 171 -16.45 65.06 28.18
N ALA A 172 -17.18 65.85 28.96
CA ALA A 172 -17.80 67.09 28.47
C ALA A 172 -16.91 68.33 28.74
N SER A 173 -15.72 68.14 29.32
CA SER A 173 -14.82 69.26 29.63
C SER A 173 -13.36 68.86 29.42
N LYS A 174 -12.67 69.61 28.55
CA LYS A 174 -11.21 69.81 28.40
C LYS A 174 -10.67 69.41 27.01
N SER A 175 -10.52 70.44 26.19
CA SER A 175 -9.66 70.55 25.01
C SER A 175 -8.20 70.27 25.36
N CYS A 176 -7.42 69.79 24.38
CA CYS A 176 -5.97 69.70 24.51
C CYS A 176 -5.29 70.18 23.22
N SER A 177 -4.24 70.95 23.44
CA SER A 177 -3.40 71.73 22.54
C SER A 177 -2.43 70.90 21.69
N GLU A 178 -2.13 71.41 20.49
CA GLU A 178 -1.07 70.97 19.58
C GLU A 178 0.33 71.02 20.23
N SER A 179 1.20 70.06 19.89
CA SER A 179 2.64 70.18 20.16
C SER A 179 3.50 69.52 19.07
N ASN A 180 4.67 70.13 18.88
CA ASN A 180 5.45 70.21 17.66
C ASN A 180 6.39 69.01 17.35
N LYS A 181 6.64 68.83 16.05
CA LYS A 181 7.63 67.94 15.42
C LYS A 181 9.06 68.23 15.92
N ARG A 182 9.84 67.18 16.21
CA ARG A 182 11.31 67.22 16.33
C ARG A 182 11.96 66.21 15.38
N GLN A 183 12.71 66.70 14.40
CA GLN A 183 13.70 65.93 13.63
C GLN A 183 14.97 65.71 14.47
N LYS A 184 15.63 64.55 14.31
CA LYS A 184 16.99 64.32 14.82
C LYS A 184 17.93 63.86 13.71
N HIS A 185 19.12 64.44 13.80
CA HIS A 185 20.29 64.37 12.93
C HIS A 185 20.98 62.99 12.93
N VAL A 186 21.54 62.65 11.78
CA VAL A 186 22.51 61.56 11.56
C VAL A 186 23.89 62.01 12.03
N VAL A 187 24.60 61.14 12.76
CA VAL A 187 26.03 61.31 13.11
C VAL A 187 26.78 60.05 12.67
N THR A 188 27.72 60.27 11.76
CA THR A 188 28.74 59.30 11.31
C THR A 188 29.87 59.22 12.32
N ALA A 189 30.33 58.01 12.65
CA ALA A 189 31.57 57.78 13.38
C ALA A 189 32.39 56.71 12.66
N THR A 190 33.53 57.14 12.10
CA THR A 190 34.65 56.30 11.66
C THR A 190 35.68 56.25 12.79
N VAL A 191 35.95 55.06 13.35
CA VAL A 191 37.23 54.75 14.02
C VAL A 191 37.63 53.31 13.68
N VAL A 192 38.84 53.20 13.15
CA VAL A 192 39.58 51.99 12.79
C VAL A 192 40.15 51.33 14.04
N LYS A 193 40.09 49.99 14.12
CA LYS A 193 41.07 49.18 14.88
C LYS A 193 41.23 47.80 14.23
N GLU A 194 42.47 47.50 13.88
CA GLU A 194 42.96 46.26 13.27
C GLU A 194 42.73 45.02 14.14
N SER A 195 42.44 43.88 13.51
CA SER A 195 43.28 42.67 13.60
C SER A 195 42.63 41.43 12.97
N SER A 196 43.48 40.61 12.37
CA SER A 196 43.32 39.23 11.90
C SER A 196 42.57 38.99 10.58
N GLY A 197 43.35 38.55 9.58
CA GLY A 197 42.94 38.34 8.21
C GLY A 197 41.89 37.25 8.04
N ALA A 198 40.76 37.64 7.46
CA ALA A 198 39.76 36.74 6.92
C ALA A 198 40.08 36.44 5.45
N THR A 199 40.43 35.20 5.16
CA THR A 199 40.49 34.65 3.80
C THR A 199 39.08 34.67 3.19
N PRO A 200 38.87 35.16 1.95
CA PRO A 200 37.54 35.14 1.35
C PRO A 200 37.09 33.69 1.10
N ALA A 201 35.84 33.39 1.49
CA ALA A 201 35.21 32.10 1.25
C ALA A 201 35.08 31.83 -0.28
N PRO A 202 35.33 30.59 -0.76
CA PRO A 202 35.28 30.30 -2.18
C PRO A 202 33.85 30.33 -2.72
N THR A 203 33.69 30.96 -3.88
CA THR A 203 32.45 31.01 -4.65
C THR A 203 32.06 29.60 -5.11
N PRO A 204 30.75 29.25 -5.11
CA PRO A 204 30.30 27.95 -5.62
C PRO A 204 30.48 27.89 -7.13
N VAL A 205 31.16 26.85 -7.63
CA VAL A 205 31.30 26.59 -9.06
C VAL A 205 30.01 25.91 -9.56
N THR A 206 29.35 26.52 -10.54
CA THR A 206 28.18 25.96 -11.20
C THR A 206 28.61 24.97 -12.29
N THR A 207 28.19 23.71 -12.19
CA THR A 207 28.47 22.68 -13.21
C THR A 207 27.66 22.94 -14.50
N ARG A 208 28.02 22.34 -15.65
CA ARG A 208 27.23 22.43 -16.91
C ARG A 208 25.75 22.07 -16.76
N SER A 209 25.38 21.36 -15.68
CA SER A 209 23.99 21.00 -15.34
C SER A 209 23.25 22.03 -14.46
N GLY A 210 23.87 23.18 -14.16
CA GLY A 210 23.26 24.26 -13.36
C GLY A 210 23.26 24.03 -11.85
N ARG A 211 23.92 22.99 -11.33
CA ARG A 211 23.97 22.71 -9.90
C ARG A 211 25.20 23.30 -9.23
N ASN A 212 25.00 23.92 -8.07
CA ASN A 212 26.07 24.41 -7.21
C ASN A 212 26.55 23.29 -6.28
N THR A 213 27.84 22.97 -6.37
CA THR A 213 28.47 21.96 -5.50
C THR A 213 29.62 22.58 -4.73
N LYS A 214 29.72 22.25 -3.43
CA LYS A 214 30.85 22.66 -2.59
C LYS A 214 32.00 21.69 -2.78
N VAL A 215 33.10 22.14 -3.37
CA VAL A 215 34.30 21.31 -3.57
C VAL A 215 34.93 21.00 -2.20
N PRO A 216 35.14 19.72 -1.85
CA PRO A 216 35.74 19.35 -0.56
C PRO A 216 37.22 19.74 -0.52
N SER A 217 37.71 20.11 0.67
CA SER A 217 39.05 20.71 0.88
C SER A 217 40.22 19.85 0.42
N LYS A 218 40.04 18.53 0.30
CA LYS A 218 41.06 17.61 -0.21
C LYS A 218 41.44 17.82 -1.68
N TYR A 219 40.61 18.55 -2.43
CA TYR A 219 40.83 18.88 -3.85
C TYR A 219 41.03 20.38 -4.07
N LYS A 220 41.32 21.14 -3.01
CA LYS A 220 41.74 22.54 -3.10
C LYS A 220 43.26 22.62 -3.10
#